data_AF-A0A7X8ZAF1-F1
#
_entry.id   AF-A0A7X8ZAF1-F1
#
_cell.length_a   1.000
_cell.length_b   1.000
_cell.length_c   1.000
_cell.angle_alpha   90.00
_cell.angle_beta   90.00
_cell.angle_gamma   90.00
#
_symmetry.space_group_name_H-M   'P 1'
#
loop_
_entity.id
_entity.type
_entity.pdbx_description
1 polymer ?
#
loop_
_entity_poly.entity_id
_entity_poly.type
_entity_poly.pdbx_seq_one_letter_code
_entity_poly.pdbx_strand_id
1 'polypeptide(L)'
;MIKQVYISKNVLEATKERIAFIFDEFENIVVSISGGKDSTVLAHLALTEAHKRNRRIGIFFLDEEVVYDSTVKQVEYIMNLYPENTIPLWFQIEFHLTNATSLTQTQLITWEPGKHKIWMRPKRRGSIQQKPWPKETETVRDKNKGFGFYDALENFQNSRRDTSFLIGLRATESPNRWRAVTKNPGYKNIYWSTKLKNNNYNMYPLYDWNFHDIWKYIYDNNLKYSRIYDYMFKKGMGLKEIRVSSLIHERSFKSLVELPEFEPKTYDRLLRRIRGISVGHIYGKDNKALRARKLPKNFKTWIEYRDF
;
A
#
# COMPACT_ATOMS: atom_id res chain seq x y z
N MET A 1 11.73 -16.46 24.20
CA MET A 1 10.53 -15.63 23.93
C MET A 1 11.02 -14.23 23.61
N ILE A 2 10.66 -13.64 22.46
CA ILE A 2 11.12 -12.29 22.09
C ILE A 2 10.30 -11.28 22.89
N LYS A 3 10.97 -10.40 23.63
CA LYS A 3 10.36 -9.36 24.45
C LYS A 3 10.70 -7.98 23.89
N GLN A 4 9.74 -7.07 23.93
CA GLN A 4 10.00 -5.64 23.73
C GLN A 4 10.76 -5.12 24.94
N VAL A 5 11.79 -4.32 24.67
CA VAL A 5 12.59 -3.64 25.69
C VAL A 5 12.66 -2.17 25.34
N TYR A 6 12.53 -1.31 26.35
CA TYR A 6 12.77 0.11 26.18
C TYR A 6 14.27 0.37 26.18
N ILE A 7 14.70 1.25 25.28
CA ILE A 7 16.08 1.72 25.19
C ILE A 7 16.09 3.24 25.36
N SER A 8 17.23 3.79 25.78
CA SER A 8 17.45 5.22 25.94
C SER A 8 17.71 5.91 24.57
N LYS A 9 16.79 5.73 23.63
CA LYS A 9 16.80 6.32 22.28
C LYS A 9 15.38 6.45 21.77
N ASN A 10 15.03 7.60 21.20
CA ASN A 10 13.69 7.75 20.62
C ASN A 10 13.59 7.06 19.24
N VAL A 11 12.36 6.77 18.80
CA VAL A 11 12.12 6.05 17.54
C VAL A 11 12.62 6.79 16.31
N LEU A 12 12.66 8.14 16.34
CA LEU A 12 13.13 8.96 15.23
C LEU A 12 14.64 8.86 15.05
N GLU A 13 15.41 8.98 16.14
CA GLU A 13 16.86 8.78 16.15
C GLU A 13 17.21 7.37 15.67
N ALA A 14 16.56 6.35 16.23
CA ALA A 14 16.77 4.97 15.83
C ALA A 14 16.42 4.73 14.34
N THR A 15 15.38 5.37 13.80
CA THR A 15 15.06 5.27 12.36
C THR A 15 16.09 5.96 11.49
N LYS A 16 16.59 7.14 11.87
CA LYS A 16 17.65 7.84 11.11
C LYS A 16 18.90 6.97 11.00
N GLU A 17 19.31 6.33 12.09
CA GLU A 17 20.44 5.38 12.10
C GLU A 17 20.18 4.16 11.21
N ARG A 18 18.98 3.57 11.30
CA ARG A 18 18.60 2.44 10.43
C ARG A 18 18.64 2.81 8.95
N ILE A 19 18.17 4.00 8.59
CA ILE A 19 18.20 4.49 7.21
C ILE A 19 19.64 4.76 6.77
N ALA A 20 20.45 5.45 7.58
CA ALA A 20 21.87 5.67 7.28
C ALA A 20 22.61 4.36 7.04
N PHE A 21 22.42 3.36 7.92
CA PHE A 21 22.96 2.02 7.75
C PHE A 21 22.55 1.37 6.42
N ILE A 22 21.28 1.48 6.02
CA ILE A 22 20.84 0.96 4.71
C ILE A 22 21.58 1.65 3.56
N PHE A 23 21.82 2.97 3.66
CA PHE A 23 22.61 3.70 2.66
C PHE A 23 24.08 3.27 2.65
N ASP A 24 24.65 2.91 3.78
CA ASP A 24 26.03 2.39 3.85
C ASP A 24 26.15 0.99 3.21
N GLU A 25 25.12 0.16 3.33
CA GLU A 25 25.15 -1.25 2.93
C GLU A 25 24.64 -1.53 1.51
N PHE A 26 23.79 -0.66 0.96
CA PHE A 26 23.14 -0.90 -0.33
C PHE A 26 23.35 0.26 -1.29
N GLU A 27 23.82 -0.08 -2.49
CA GLU A 27 23.86 0.85 -3.61
C GLU A 27 22.45 1.11 -4.18
N ASN A 28 21.67 0.04 -4.38
CA ASN A 28 20.32 0.10 -4.91
C ASN A 28 19.27 0.16 -3.78
N ILE A 29 18.55 1.29 -3.69
CA ILE A 29 17.52 1.51 -2.66
C ILE A 29 16.23 1.95 -3.33
N VAL A 30 15.12 1.30 -2.97
CA VAL A 30 13.77 1.64 -3.44
C VAL A 30 12.81 1.76 -2.26
N VAL A 31 12.12 2.88 -2.14
CA VAL A 31 11.05 3.07 -1.16
C VAL A 31 9.71 2.75 -1.81
N SER A 32 9.01 1.75 -1.26
CA SER A 32 7.66 1.39 -1.68
C SER A 32 6.64 2.29 -0.97
N ILE A 33 5.90 3.08 -1.73
CA ILE A 33 4.89 4.01 -1.23
C ILE A 33 3.48 3.59 -1.62
N SER A 34 2.50 3.94 -0.77
CA SER A 34 1.07 3.69 -1.02
C SER A 34 0.24 4.98 -1.07
N GLY A 35 0.89 6.14 -0.93
CA GLY A 35 0.21 7.43 -0.68
C GLY A 35 -0.41 7.55 0.72
N GLY A 36 -0.13 6.61 1.62
CA GLY A 36 -0.54 6.69 3.02
C GLY A 36 0.43 7.48 3.91
N LYS A 37 -0.02 7.82 5.12
CA LYS A 37 0.78 8.54 6.13
C LYS A 37 2.10 7.84 6.45
N ASP A 38 2.08 6.52 6.63
CA ASP A 38 3.24 5.72 7.02
C ASP A 38 4.31 5.71 5.91
N SER A 39 3.91 5.50 4.66
CA SER A 39 4.82 5.57 3.52
C SER A 39 5.30 6.99 3.22
N THR A 40 4.52 8.03 3.55
CA THR A 40 4.93 9.42 3.41
C THR A 40 6.10 9.73 4.34
N VAL A 41 5.99 9.34 5.62
CA VAL A 41 7.06 9.50 6.61
C VAL A 41 8.32 8.76 6.19
N LEU A 42 8.19 7.49 5.76
CA LEU A 42 9.34 6.71 5.32
C LEU A 42 10.03 7.32 4.10
N ALA A 43 9.26 7.74 3.09
CA ALA A 43 9.80 8.36 1.89
C ALA A 43 10.51 9.68 2.20
N HIS A 44 9.93 10.53 3.05
CA HIS A 44 10.56 11.77 3.46
C HIS A 44 11.89 11.53 4.19
N LEU A 45 11.94 10.60 5.16
CA LEU A 45 13.17 10.24 5.86
C LEU A 45 14.25 9.68 4.92
N ALA A 46 13.87 8.79 4.00
CA ALA A 46 14.80 8.19 3.05
C ALA A 46 15.33 9.21 2.02
N LEU A 47 14.47 10.08 1.51
CA LEU A 47 14.86 11.15 0.58
C LEU A 47 15.73 12.22 1.26
N THR A 48 15.46 12.54 2.54
CA THR A 48 16.33 13.42 3.33
C THR A 48 17.74 12.85 3.43
N GLU A 49 17.88 11.54 3.66
CA GLU A 49 19.20 10.88 3.69
C GLU A 49 19.84 10.81 2.31
N ALA A 50 19.05 10.53 1.27
CA ALA A 50 19.52 10.55 -0.12
C ALA A 50 20.09 11.92 -0.52
N HIS A 51 19.39 13.00 -0.13
CA HIS A 51 19.80 14.37 -0.38
C HIS A 51 21.14 14.70 0.30
N LYS A 52 21.27 14.37 1.60
CA LYS A 52 22.54 14.55 2.34
C LYS A 52 23.73 13.84 1.68
N ARG A 53 23.49 12.69 1.04
CA ARG A 53 24.51 11.87 0.40
C ARG A 53 24.66 12.13 -1.10
N ASN A 54 23.90 13.07 -1.65
CA ASN A 54 23.80 13.31 -3.09
C ASN A 54 23.56 12.03 -3.91
N ARG A 55 22.67 11.16 -3.43
CA ARG A 55 22.32 9.88 -4.06
C ARG A 55 20.91 9.89 -4.61
N ARG A 56 20.68 9.12 -5.67
CA ARG A 56 19.34 8.90 -6.22
C ARG A 56 18.80 7.56 -5.75
N ILE A 57 17.54 7.54 -5.31
CA ILE A 57 16.83 6.34 -4.88
C ILE A 57 15.51 6.16 -5.63
N GLY A 58 15.06 4.92 -5.76
CA GLY A 58 13.76 4.61 -6.35
C GLY A 58 12.61 4.99 -5.42
N ILE A 59 11.59 5.67 -5.94
CA ILE A 59 10.31 5.85 -5.24
C ILE A 59 9.25 5.09 -6.04
N PHE A 60 8.81 3.95 -5.50
CA PHE A 60 7.96 2.98 -6.19
C PHE A 60 6.51 3.05 -5.73
N PHE A 61 5.61 3.22 -6.71
CA PHE A 61 4.16 3.14 -6.52
C PHE A 61 3.57 2.18 -7.54
N LEU A 62 3.00 1.07 -7.07
CA LEU A 62 2.19 0.18 -7.88
C LEU A 62 0.77 0.75 -7.94
N ASP A 63 0.40 1.27 -9.10
CA ASP A 63 -0.85 1.97 -9.27
C ASP A 63 -2.01 0.99 -9.51
N GLU A 64 -2.81 0.76 -8.48
CA GLU A 64 -3.99 -0.11 -8.51
C GLU A 64 -5.15 0.42 -9.37
N GLU A 65 -5.01 1.57 -10.05
CA GLU A 65 -6.04 2.28 -10.82
C GLU A 65 -7.16 2.86 -9.92
N VAL A 66 -7.71 2.07 -9.02
CA VAL A 66 -8.87 2.35 -8.16
C VAL A 66 -8.47 2.77 -6.75
N VAL A 67 -7.64 3.80 -6.69
CA VAL A 67 -7.29 4.52 -5.46
C VAL A 67 -8.02 5.87 -5.40
N TYR A 68 -8.04 6.50 -4.24
CA TYR A 68 -8.53 7.88 -4.09
C TYR A 68 -7.75 8.85 -4.96
N ASP A 69 -8.41 9.90 -5.43
CA ASP A 69 -7.75 11.03 -6.11
C ASP A 69 -6.75 11.72 -5.18
N SER A 70 -7.09 11.86 -3.89
CA SER A 70 -6.17 12.33 -2.85
C SER A 70 -4.95 11.42 -2.64
N THR A 71 -5.07 10.10 -2.86
CA THR A 71 -3.90 9.18 -2.87
C THR A 71 -2.98 9.51 -4.05
N VAL A 72 -3.54 9.72 -5.25
CA VAL A 72 -2.75 10.09 -6.45
C VAL A 72 -1.98 11.38 -6.21
N LYS A 73 -2.65 12.41 -5.70
CA LYS A 73 -2.03 13.69 -5.34
C LYS A 73 -0.93 13.55 -4.29
N GLN A 74 -1.14 12.67 -3.30
CA GLN A 74 -0.13 12.41 -2.28
C GLN A 74 1.10 11.70 -2.86
N VAL A 75 0.92 10.74 -3.77
CA VAL A 75 2.03 10.08 -4.47
C VAL A 75 2.80 11.08 -5.33
N GLU A 76 2.11 11.97 -6.05
CA GLU A 76 2.74 13.05 -6.81
C GLU A 76 3.56 13.97 -5.91
N TYR A 77 3.00 14.38 -4.76
CA TYR A 77 3.73 15.18 -3.78
C TYR A 77 5.01 14.48 -3.31
N ILE A 78 4.93 13.21 -2.91
CA ILE A 78 6.09 12.46 -2.41
C ILE A 78 7.20 12.36 -3.48
N MET A 79 6.84 12.05 -4.72
CA MET A 79 7.81 11.91 -5.82
C MET A 79 8.47 13.25 -6.22
N ASN A 80 7.92 14.39 -5.79
CA ASN A 80 8.46 15.72 -6.06
C ASN A 80 9.06 16.40 -4.81
N LEU A 81 9.20 15.69 -3.68
CA LEU A 81 9.84 16.24 -2.47
C LEU A 81 11.31 16.62 -2.71
N TYR A 82 12.07 15.71 -3.33
CA TYR A 82 13.48 15.84 -3.68
C TYR A 82 13.68 15.30 -5.11
N PRO A 83 13.27 16.04 -6.15
CA PRO A 83 13.26 15.54 -7.53
C PRO A 83 14.65 15.11 -8.02
N GLU A 84 15.71 15.78 -7.60
CA GLU A 84 17.11 15.48 -7.90
C GLU A 84 17.55 14.12 -7.33
N ASN A 85 17.01 13.73 -6.17
CA ASN A 85 17.31 12.45 -5.50
C ASN A 85 16.30 11.34 -5.84
N THR A 86 15.28 11.63 -6.64
CA THR A 86 14.19 10.69 -6.92
C THR A 86 14.33 10.04 -8.29
N ILE A 87 14.23 8.71 -8.32
CA ILE A 87 13.97 7.92 -9.53
C ILE A 87 12.49 7.50 -9.46
N PRO A 88 11.59 8.16 -10.20
CA PRO A 88 10.16 7.86 -10.13
C PRO A 88 9.87 6.50 -10.76
N LEU A 89 9.31 5.59 -9.96
CA LEU A 89 8.92 4.24 -10.36
C LEU A 89 7.40 4.10 -10.21
N TRP A 90 6.66 4.89 -10.96
CA TRP A 90 5.20 4.87 -10.98
C TRP A 90 4.71 3.85 -12.02
N PHE A 91 4.14 2.74 -11.55
CA PHE A 91 3.76 1.62 -12.42
C PHE A 91 2.27 1.68 -12.74
N GLN A 92 1.93 1.90 -14.00
CA GLN A 92 0.56 1.82 -14.55
C GLN A 92 0.46 0.69 -15.56
N ILE A 93 0.63 -0.52 -15.04
CA ILE A 93 0.71 -1.77 -15.80
C ILE A 93 -0.53 -2.64 -15.56
N GLU A 94 -0.72 -3.61 -16.45
CA GLU A 94 -1.82 -4.58 -16.33
C GLU A 94 -1.54 -5.64 -15.25
N PHE A 95 -2.48 -5.80 -14.32
CA PHE A 95 -2.54 -6.91 -13.37
C PHE A 95 -3.97 -7.07 -12.82
N HIS A 96 -4.23 -8.20 -12.18
CA HIS A 96 -5.53 -8.53 -11.63
C HIS A 96 -5.64 -8.11 -10.16
N LEU A 97 -6.76 -7.46 -9.85
CA LEU A 97 -7.21 -7.17 -8.50
C LEU A 97 -8.54 -7.88 -8.25
N THR A 98 -8.67 -8.52 -7.09
CA THR A 98 -9.96 -9.08 -6.66
C THR A 98 -10.99 -7.95 -6.53
N ASN A 99 -12.09 -8.06 -7.28
CA ASN A 99 -13.25 -7.23 -7.07
C ASN A 99 -14.18 -7.90 -6.06
N ALA A 100 -14.04 -7.53 -4.78
CA ALA A 100 -14.87 -8.08 -3.72
C ALA A 100 -16.31 -7.50 -3.71
N THR A 101 -16.62 -6.53 -4.58
CA THR A 101 -17.90 -5.83 -4.57
C THR A 101 -18.97 -6.46 -5.46
N SER A 102 -18.63 -7.47 -6.26
CA SER A 102 -19.55 -8.08 -7.22
C SER A 102 -19.37 -9.59 -7.35
N LEU A 103 -20.49 -10.28 -7.53
CA LEU A 103 -20.55 -11.74 -7.71
C LEU A 103 -20.30 -12.19 -9.16
N THR A 104 -20.51 -11.31 -10.14
CA THR A 104 -20.44 -11.63 -11.58
C THR A 104 -19.18 -11.12 -12.25
N GLN A 105 -18.63 -10.01 -11.77
CA GLN A 105 -17.32 -9.49 -12.11
C GLN A 105 -16.44 -9.57 -10.86
N THR A 106 -15.74 -10.69 -10.69
CA THR A 106 -14.94 -10.97 -9.48
C THR A 106 -13.50 -10.46 -9.56
N GLN A 107 -13.08 -9.96 -10.72
CA GLN A 107 -11.74 -9.41 -10.96
C GLN A 107 -11.82 -8.08 -11.72
N LEU A 108 -10.92 -7.18 -11.36
CA LEU A 108 -10.55 -5.99 -12.12
C LEU A 108 -9.20 -6.26 -12.78
N ILE A 109 -9.11 -6.07 -14.10
CA ILE A 109 -7.84 -5.95 -14.79
C ILE A 109 -7.45 -4.48 -14.76
N THR A 110 -6.45 -4.09 -13.97
CA THR A 110 -6.00 -2.70 -13.87
C THR A 110 -5.40 -2.24 -15.18
N TRP A 111 -5.62 -1.00 -15.57
CA TRP A 111 -4.99 -0.41 -16.76
C TRP A 111 -5.22 -1.24 -18.05
N GLU A 112 -6.35 -1.96 -18.12
CA GLU A 112 -6.70 -2.91 -19.17
C GLU A 112 -6.63 -2.24 -20.57
N PRO A 113 -5.80 -2.77 -21.49
CA PRO A 113 -5.71 -2.28 -22.87
C PRO A 113 -7.09 -2.19 -23.53
N GLY A 114 -7.32 -1.09 -24.26
CA GLY A 114 -8.60 -0.83 -24.93
C GLY A 114 -9.70 -0.26 -24.02
N LYS A 115 -9.58 -0.29 -22.68
CA LYS A 115 -10.56 0.28 -21.74
C LYS A 115 -10.27 1.72 -21.29
N HIS A 116 -9.38 2.43 -21.97
CA HIS A 116 -8.91 3.77 -21.60
C HIS A 116 -10.02 4.81 -21.38
N LYS A 117 -11.18 4.67 -22.05
CA LYS A 117 -12.34 5.57 -21.88
C LYS A 117 -13.04 5.44 -20.52
N ILE A 118 -12.88 4.30 -19.84
CA ILE A 118 -13.54 4.01 -18.56
C ILE A 118 -12.56 3.87 -17.39
N TRP A 119 -11.25 3.99 -17.62
CA TRP A 119 -10.28 4.01 -16.53
C TRP A 119 -10.58 5.13 -15.52
N MET A 120 -10.17 4.92 -14.27
CA MET A 120 -10.35 5.91 -13.21
C MET A 120 -9.65 7.25 -13.48
N ARG A 121 -8.59 7.24 -14.28
CA ARG A 121 -7.82 8.40 -14.75
C ARG A 121 -6.93 7.99 -15.94
N PRO A 122 -6.37 8.92 -16.73
CA PRO A 122 -5.41 8.57 -17.77
C PRO A 122 -4.08 8.06 -17.19
N LYS A 123 -3.30 7.36 -18.01
CA LYS A 123 -1.90 7.07 -17.68
C LYS A 123 -1.09 8.37 -17.65
N ARG A 124 -0.26 8.54 -16.63
CA ARG A 124 0.60 9.69 -16.39
C ARG A 124 1.77 9.69 -17.39
N ARG A 125 2.20 10.87 -17.82
CA ARG A 125 3.45 11.01 -18.59
C ARG A 125 4.64 10.57 -17.73
N GLY A 126 5.51 9.75 -18.30
CA GLY A 126 6.70 9.23 -17.62
C GLY A 126 6.41 8.14 -16.57
N SER A 127 5.18 7.62 -16.49
CA SER A 127 4.94 6.36 -15.78
C SER A 127 5.46 5.17 -16.57
N ILE A 128 5.72 4.07 -15.87
CA ILE A 128 6.06 2.78 -16.45
C ILE A 128 4.74 2.11 -16.84
N GLN A 129 4.48 2.05 -18.15
CA GLN A 129 3.20 1.61 -18.70
C GLN A 129 3.22 0.18 -19.25
N GLN A 130 4.40 -0.44 -19.28
CA GLN A 130 4.63 -1.84 -19.64
C GLN A 130 5.46 -2.49 -18.54
N LYS A 131 5.37 -3.82 -18.40
CA LYS A 131 6.12 -4.57 -17.40
C LYS A 131 7.64 -4.44 -17.68
N PRO A 132 8.44 -3.91 -16.75
CA PRO A 132 9.87 -3.65 -16.98
C PRO A 132 10.75 -4.89 -16.72
N TRP A 133 10.19 -6.09 -16.82
CA TRP A 133 10.91 -7.35 -16.67
C TRP A 133 10.65 -8.27 -17.88
N PRO A 134 11.59 -9.17 -18.21
CA PRO A 134 11.41 -10.12 -19.30
C PRO A 134 10.25 -11.09 -19.03
N LYS A 135 9.48 -11.40 -20.08
CA LYS A 135 8.32 -12.30 -20.00
C LYS A 135 8.76 -13.73 -19.67
N GLU A 136 9.96 -14.11 -20.09
CA GLU A 136 10.59 -15.41 -19.90
C GLU A 136 10.85 -15.70 -18.41
N THR A 137 11.05 -14.65 -17.62
CA THR A 137 11.28 -14.74 -16.18
C THR A 137 10.03 -14.42 -15.35
N GLU A 138 8.90 -14.16 -16.00
CA GLU A 138 7.66 -13.80 -15.31
C GLU A 138 7.08 -14.99 -14.55
N THR A 139 6.89 -14.82 -13.25
CA THR A 139 6.24 -15.81 -12.40
C THR A 139 4.82 -15.40 -12.04
N VAL A 140 3.89 -16.36 -12.04
CA VAL A 140 2.51 -16.18 -11.58
C VAL A 140 2.25 -17.18 -10.46
N ARG A 141 1.87 -16.70 -9.27
CA ARG A 141 1.62 -17.54 -8.08
C ARG A 141 0.42 -18.44 -8.25
N ASP A 142 -0.66 -17.92 -8.81
CA ASP A 142 -1.92 -18.66 -9.02
C ASP A 142 -2.37 -18.51 -10.49
N LYS A 143 -2.06 -19.53 -11.30
CA LYS A 143 -2.40 -19.53 -12.72
C LYS A 143 -3.91 -19.43 -12.98
N ASN A 144 -4.75 -19.83 -12.02
CA ASN A 144 -6.21 -19.73 -12.15
C ASN A 144 -6.69 -18.28 -11.97
N LYS A 145 -5.98 -17.48 -11.18
CA LYS A 145 -6.29 -16.05 -10.96
C LYS A 145 -5.59 -15.13 -11.94
N GLY A 146 -4.57 -15.61 -12.65
CA GLY A 146 -3.76 -14.81 -13.56
C GLY A 146 -2.75 -13.94 -12.83
N PHE A 147 -2.18 -12.96 -13.53
CA PHE A 147 -1.11 -12.09 -13.04
C PHE A 147 -1.65 -11.05 -12.04
N GLY A 148 -1.56 -11.32 -10.73
CA GLY A 148 -2.16 -10.50 -9.67
C GLY A 148 -1.23 -9.47 -9.05
N PHE A 149 -1.74 -8.73 -8.05
CA PHE A 149 -1.00 -7.69 -7.30
C PHE A 149 0.34 -8.19 -6.73
N TYR A 150 0.35 -9.33 -6.04
CA TYR A 150 1.58 -9.88 -5.47
C TYR A 150 2.55 -10.40 -6.54
N ASP A 151 2.05 -10.81 -7.70
CA ASP A 151 2.89 -11.18 -8.84
C ASP A 151 3.57 -9.93 -9.41
N ALA A 152 2.85 -8.82 -9.57
CA ALA A 152 3.43 -7.54 -9.99
C ALA A 152 4.57 -7.08 -9.04
N LEU A 153 4.36 -7.17 -7.72
CA LEU A 153 5.38 -6.83 -6.74
C LEU A 153 6.57 -7.79 -6.79
N GLU A 154 6.33 -9.10 -6.79
CA GLU A 154 7.41 -10.09 -6.75
C GLU A 154 8.25 -10.07 -8.03
N ASN A 155 7.63 -9.95 -9.22
CA ASN A 155 8.38 -9.86 -10.47
C ASN A 155 9.20 -8.56 -10.53
N PHE A 156 8.65 -7.44 -10.07
CA PHE A 156 9.42 -6.20 -9.93
C PHE A 156 10.64 -6.39 -9.03
N GLN A 157 10.45 -6.98 -7.84
CA GLN A 157 11.54 -7.22 -6.91
C GLN A 157 12.58 -8.18 -7.49
N ASN A 158 12.14 -9.28 -8.09
CA ASN A 158 13.02 -10.28 -8.71
C ASN A 158 13.75 -9.77 -9.95
N SER A 159 13.20 -8.78 -10.67
CA SER A 159 13.88 -8.14 -11.80
C SER A 159 15.13 -7.35 -11.40
N ARG A 160 15.31 -7.10 -10.09
CA ARG A 160 16.48 -6.41 -9.53
C ARG A 160 17.44 -7.37 -8.85
N ARG A 161 18.65 -6.88 -8.59
CA ARG A 161 19.67 -7.54 -7.79
C ARG A 161 20.21 -6.57 -6.74
N ASP A 162 20.67 -7.12 -5.62
CA ASP A 162 21.39 -6.36 -4.59
C ASP A 162 20.65 -5.09 -4.12
N THR A 163 19.31 -5.17 -4.05
CA THR A 163 18.43 -4.03 -3.79
C THR A 163 17.75 -4.10 -2.43
N SER A 164 17.75 -2.97 -1.71
CA SER A 164 16.98 -2.75 -0.50
C SER A 164 15.63 -2.09 -0.79
N PHE A 165 14.54 -2.79 -0.47
CA PHE A 165 13.16 -2.31 -0.59
C PHE A 165 12.64 -1.84 0.77
N LEU A 166 12.47 -0.53 0.94
CA LEU A 166 12.00 0.08 2.18
C LEU A 166 10.47 0.11 2.20
N ILE A 167 9.86 -0.45 3.26
CA ILE A 167 8.41 -0.58 3.39
C ILE A 167 7.93 0.08 4.70
N GLY A 168 6.90 0.93 4.59
CA GLY A 168 6.24 1.62 5.71
C GLY A 168 5.39 0.70 6.58
N LEU A 169 6.01 -0.35 7.15
CA LEU A 169 5.38 -1.32 8.03
C LEU A 169 5.68 -0.96 9.49
N ARG A 170 4.63 -0.94 10.30
CA ARG A 170 4.72 -0.80 11.76
C ARG A 170 4.19 -2.06 12.43
N ALA A 171 4.97 -2.61 13.35
CA ALA A 171 4.73 -3.89 13.99
C ALA A 171 3.50 -3.85 14.90
N THR A 172 3.20 -2.69 15.50
CA THR A 172 2.05 -2.44 16.38
C THR A 172 0.69 -2.52 15.69
N GLU A 173 0.65 -2.58 14.35
CA GLU A 173 -0.60 -2.57 13.60
C GLU A 173 -1.29 -3.93 13.48
N SER A 174 -0.53 -5.04 13.53
CA SER A 174 -1.13 -6.38 13.54
C SER A 174 -0.15 -7.47 13.99
N PRO A 175 -0.64 -8.62 14.49
CA PRO A 175 0.21 -9.77 14.80
C PRO A 175 1.04 -10.28 13.61
N ASN A 176 0.54 -10.14 12.38
CA ASN A 176 1.28 -10.54 11.18
C ASN A 176 2.47 -9.61 10.94
N ARG A 177 2.29 -8.31 11.13
CA ARG A 177 3.35 -7.30 11.01
C ARG A 177 4.38 -7.44 12.12
N TRP A 178 3.93 -7.74 13.34
CA TRP A 178 4.81 -8.10 14.45
C TRP A 178 5.70 -9.29 14.10
N ARG A 179 5.11 -10.40 13.64
CA ARG A 179 5.87 -11.60 13.25
C ARG A 179 6.89 -11.33 12.14
N ALA A 180 6.58 -10.43 11.21
CA ALA A 180 7.48 -10.06 10.12
C ALA A 180 8.80 -9.41 10.59
N VAL A 181 8.81 -8.83 11.80
CA VAL A 181 9.99 -8.14 12.36
C VAL A 181 10.52 -8.79 13.63
N THR A 182 10.08 -10.01 13.94
CA THR A 182 10.56 -10.75 15.13
C THR A 182 10.93 -12.19 14.83
N LYS A 183 10.38 -12.84 13.80
CA LYS A 183 10.56 -14.29 13.68
C LYS A 183 11.95 -14.67 13.16
N ASN A 184 12.32 -14.17 11.99
CA ASN A 184 13.54 -14.55 11.29
C ASN A 184 14.25 -13.28 10.79
N PRO A 185 15.55 -13.08 11.08
CA PRO A 185 16.30 -11.99 10.49
C PRO A 185 16.51 -12.22 8.99
N GLY A 186 16.43 -11.15 8.20
CA GLY A 186 16.61 -11.20 6.75
C GLY A 186 18.04 -10.89 6.28
N TYR A 187 18.69 -9.90 6.88
CA TYR A 187 20.00 -9.38 6.49
C TYR A 187 20.89 -9.18 7.70
N LYS A 188 22.11 -9.73 7.74
CA LYS A 188 23.09 -9.56 8.85
C LYS A 188 22.48 -9.61 10.27
N ASN A 189 21.64 -10.60 10.58
CA ASN A 189 20.94 -10.75 11.87
C ASN A 189 19.95 -9.62 12.24
N ILE A 190 19.56 -8.79 11.28
CA ILE A 190 18.58 -7.72 11.47
C ILE A 190 17.16 -8.29 11.35
N TYR A 191 16.41 -8.21 12.45
CA TYR A 191 15.04 -8.70 12.51
C TYR A 191 14.03 -7.84 11.77
N TRP A 192 14.26 -6.52 11.64
CA TRP A 192 13.41 -5.64 10.85
C TRP A 192 13.69 -5.74 9.34
N SER A 193 14.04 -6.93 8.86
CA SER A 193 14.30 -7.21 7.45
C SER A 193 13.76 -8.57 7.01
N THR A 194 13.57 -8.76 5.71
CA THR A 194 13.19 -10.04 5.11
C THR A 194 14.02 -10.30 3.86
N LYS A 195 14.68 -11.45 3.79
CA LYS A 195 15.45 -11.87 2.61
C LYS A 195 14.51 -12.22 1.45
N LEU A 196 14.83 -11.74 0.26
CA LEU A 196 14.16 -12.05 -1.00
C LEU A 196 15.13 -12.81 -1.94
N LYS A 197 14.70 -13.10 -3.17
CA LYS A 197 15.57 -13.64 -4.22
C LYS A 197 16.58 -12.60 -4.69
N ASN A 198 17.60 -13.05 -5.43
CA ASN A 198 18.56 -12.18 -6.13
C ASN A 198 19.30 -11.19 -5.22
N ASN A 199 19.59 -11.62 -3.98
CA ASN A 199 20.22 -10.78 -2.96
C ASN A 199 19.46 -9.47 -2.69
N ASN A 200 18.14 -9.48 -2.87
CA ASN A 200 17.27 -8.37 -2.48
C ASN A 200 16.72 -8.55 -1.06
N TYR A 201 16.33 -7.45 -0.44
CA TYR A 201 15.84 -7.44 0.94
C TYR A 201 14.71 -6.45 1.12
N ASN A 202 13.64 -6.85 1.81
CA ASN A 202 12.71 -5.88 2.38
C ASN A 202 13.26 -5.37 3.72
N MET A 203 13.21 -4.06 3.94
CA MET A 203 13.59 -3.39 5.18
C MET A 203 12.41 -2.63 5.76
N TYR A 204 12.25 -2.65 7.08
CA TYR A 204 11.13 -2.00 7.80
C TYR A 204 11.60 -0.95 8.82
N PRO A 205 12.16 0.21 8.40
CA PRO A 205 12.78 1.18 9.32
C PRO A 205 11.80 1.89 10.27
N LEU A 206 10.49 1.70 10.12
CA LEU A 206 9.46 2.26 11.00
C LEU A 206 8.81 1.21 11.91
N TYR A 207 9.36 -0.01 12.01
CA TYR A 207 8.65 -1.13 12.65
C TYR A 207 8.19 -0.86 14.09
N ASP A 208 8.93 -0.06 14.84
CA ASP A 208 8.71 0.30 16.25
C ASP A 208 7.91 1.60 16.44
N TRP A 209 7.51 2.27 15.36
CA TRP A 209 6.70 3.49 15.45
C TRP A 209 5.25 3.18 15.80
N ASN A 210 4.65 4.00 16.66
CA ASN A 210 3.24 4.00 16.96
C ASN A 210 2.47 4.99 16.04
N PHE A 211 1.15 5.10 16.24
CA PHE A 211 0.30 6.00 15.44
C PHE A 211 0.64 7.48 15.66
N HIS A 212 0.90 7.88 16.90
CA HIS A 212 1.19 9.25 17.28
C HIS A 212 2.56 9.70 16.77
N ASP A 213 3.57 8.82 16.76
CA ASP A 213 4.91 9.15 16.23
C ASP A 213 4.84 9.58 14.76
N ILE A 214 4.01 8.89 13.96
CA ILE A 214 3.79 9.22 12.53
C ILE A 214 3.21 10.63 12.39
N TRP A 215 2.15 10.94 13.14
CA TRP A 215 1.49 12.24 13.05
C TRP A 215 2.33 13.37 13.64
N LYS A 216 3.04 13.11 14.75
CA LYS A 216 4.00 14.04 15.31
C LYS A 216 5.08 14.38 14.29
N TYR A 217 5.65 13.38 13.61
CA TYR A 217 6.66 13.62 12.58
C TYR A 217 6.12 14.44 11.41
N ILE A 218 4.92 14.11 10.91
CA ILE A 218 4.26 14.87 9.84
C ILE A 218 4.08 16.35 10.26
N TYR A 219 3.61 16.58 11.49
CA TYR A 219 3.42 17.92 12.05
C TYR A 219 4.74 18.67 12.20
N ASP A 220 5.72 18.08 12.89
CA ASP A 220 7.01 18.72 13.21
C ASP A 220 7.82 19.08 11.94
N ASN A 221 7.61 18.35 10.83
CA ASN A 221 8.30 18.59 9.55
C ASN A 221 7.40 19.30 8.52
N ASN A 222 6.21 19.76 8.91
CA ASN A 222 5.26 20.46 8.03
C ASN A 222 4.97 19.72 6.71
N LEU A 223 4.81 18.39 6.78
CA LEU A 223 4.61 17.55 5.60
C LEU A 223 3.14 17.59 5.14
N LYS A 224 2.94 17.69 3.83
CA LYS A 224 1.61 17.47 3.25
C LYS A 224 1.21 16.00 3.41
N TYR A 225 -0.06 15.78 3.72
CA TYR A 225 -0.68 14.46 3.78
C TYR A 225 -2.04 14.47 3.07
N SER A 226 -2.55 13.28 2.76
CA SER A 226 -3.86 13.15 2.12
C SER A 226 -4.97 13.66 3.03
N ARG A 227 -5.77 14.61 2.55
CA ARG A 227 -6.91 15.21 3.28
C ARG A 227 -8.01 14.21 3.68
N ILE A 228 -7.95 12.98 3.16
CA ILE A 228 -8.85 11.91 3.64
C ILE A 228 -8.70 11.68 5.13
N TYR A 229 -7.51 11.88 5.69
CA TYR A 229 -7.29 11.70 7.12
C TYR A 229 -8.01 12.77 7.96
N ASP A 230 -8.11 14.01 7.47
CA ASP A 230 -8.92 15.05 8.12
C ASP A 230 -10.39 14.67 8.11
N TYR A 231 -10.88 14.14 6.98
CA TYR A 231 -12.25 13.67 6.86
C TYR A 231 -12.53 12.50 7.82
N MET A 232 -11.67 11.48 7.84
CA MET A 232 -11.79 10.33 8.75
C MET A 232 -11.77 10.76 10.22
N PHE A 233 -10.91 11.72 10.57
CA PHE A 233 -10.85 12.28 11.92
C PHE A 233 -12.14 13.04 12.27
N LYS A 234 -12.64 13.91 11.37
CA LYS A 234 -13.91 14.63 11.56
C LYS A 234 -15.12 13.70 11.71
N LYS A 235 -15.10 12.54 11.04
CA LYS A 235 -16.12 11.48 11.20
C LYS A 235 -16.00 10.70 12.50
N GLY A 236 -15.02 10.99 13.34
CA GLY A 236 -14.80 10.28 14.61
C GLY A 236 -14.32 8.84 14.42
N MET A 237 -13.66 8.52 13.31
CA MET A 237 -13.13 7.18 13.09
C MET A 237 -12.03 6.83 14.10
N GLY A 238 -12.05 5.60 14.62
CA GLY A 238 -11.02 5.13 15.54
C GLY A 238 -9.64 5.06 14.86
N LEU A 239 -8.56 5.23 15.64
CA LEU A 239 -7.18 5.30 15.13
C LEU A 239 -6.77 4.12 14.24
N LYS A 240 -7.33 2.93 14.48
CA LYS A 240 -7.08 1.71 13.68
C LYS A 240 -7.77 1.74 12.31
N GLU A 241 -8.82 2.54 12.16
CA GLU A 241 -9.58 2.72 10.92
C GLU A 241 -9.01 3.84 10.03
N ILE A 242 -8.21 4.76 10.59
CA ILE A 242 -7.54 5.87 9.88
C ILE A 242 -6.38 5.33 9.00
N ARG A 243 -6.75 4.74 7.87
CA ARG A 243 -5.86 4.12 6.88
C ARG A 243 -6.43 4.27 5.48
N VAL A 244 -5.54 4.31 4.49
CA VAL A 244 -5.90 4.28 3.06
C VAL A 244 -5.46 2.96 2.45
N SER A 245 -6.22 2.52 1.44
CA SER A 245 -6.01 1.31 0.65
C SER A 245 -6.73 1.49 -0.68
N SER A 246 -6.50 0.59 -1.64
CA SER A 246 -7.36 0.45 -2.82
C SER A 246 -8.84 0.33 -2.44
N LEU A 247 -9.70 0.95 -3.24
CA LEU A 247 -11.14 1.13 -3.00
C LEU A 247 -11.97 -0.15 -3.21
N ILE A 248 -11.37 -1.21 -3.78
CA ILE A 248 -12.06 -2.48 -4.03
C ILE A 248 -11.48 -3.66 -3.26
N HIS A 249 -10.46 -3.41 -2.43
CA HIS A 249 -9.87 -4.45 -1.59
C HIS A 249 -10.95 -5.00 -0.63
N GLU A 250 -10.92 -6.30 -0.32
CA GLU A 250 -11.92 -6.99 0.54
C GLU A 250 -12.12 -6.39 1.95
N ARG A 251 -11.22 -5.50 2.39
CA ARG A 251 -11.30 -4.78 3.67
C ARG A 251 -11.71 -3.30 3.53
N SER A 252 -12.01 -2.85 2.31
CA SER A 252 -12.27 -1.45 1.97
C SER A 252 -13.75 -1.12 1.81
N PHE A 253 -14.68 -2.04 2.06
CA PHE A 253 -16.12 -1.76 1.90
C PHE A 253 -16.60 -0.56 2.73
N LYS A 254 -16.08 -0.38 3.96
CA LYS A 254 -16.37 0.82 4.76
C LYS A 254 -15.95 2.12 4.05
N SER A 255 -14.83 2.09 3.34
CA SER A 255 -14.33 3.21 2.55
C SER A 255 -15.29 3.60 1.43
N LEU A 256 -15.95 2.62 0.79
CA LEU A 256 -16.93 2.88 -0.27
C LEU A 256 -18.18 3.60 0.24
N VAL A 257 -18.54 3.41 1.51
CA VAL A 257 -19.67 4.11 2.14
C VAL A 257 -19.39 5.61 2.30
N GLU A 258 -18.14 5.95 2.59
CA GLU A 258 -17.71 7.33 2.88
C GLU A 258 -17.23 8.07 1.62
N LEU A 259 -16.85 7.33 0.58
CA LEU A 259 -16.27 7.88 -0.64
C LEU A 259 -17.15 8.94 -1.33
N PRO A 260 -18.49 8.79 -1.44
CA PRO A 260 -19.32 9.82 -2.09
C PRO A 260 -19.29 11.16 -1.37
N GLU A 261 -19.20 11.17 -0.03
CA GLU A 261 -19.15 12.40 0.75
C GLU A 261 -17.76 13.07 0.66
N PHE A 262 -16.70 12.28 0.58
CA PHE A 262 -15.33 12.78 0.52
C PHE A 262 -14.87 13.14 -0.91
N GLU A 263 -15.05 12.24 -1.87
CA GLU A 263 -14.64 12.40 -3.28
C GLU A 263 -15.74 11.89 -4.25
N PRO A 264 -16.85 12.63 -4.42
CA PRO A 264 -18.00 12.19 -5.23
C PRO A 264 -17.62 11.90 -6.68
N LYS A 265 -16.74 12.70 -7.28
CA LYS A 265 -16.27 12.47 -8.67
C LYS A 265 -15.46 11.18 -8.80
N THR A 266 -14.72 10.78 -7.76
CA THR A 266 -14.00 9.50 -7.74
C THR A 266 -15.00 8.35 -7.63
N TYR A 267 -16.03 8.49 -6.79
CA TYR A 267 -17.13 7.54 -6.70
C TYR A 267 -17.84 7.32 -8.05
N ASP A 268 -18.18 8.39 -8.77
CA ASP A 268 -18.83 8.31 -10.08
C ASP A 268 -17.98 7.57 -11.12
N ARG A 269 -16.67 7.81 -11.14
CA ARG A 269 -15.75 7.07 -12.01
C ARG A 269 -15.70 5.59 -11.63
N LEU A 270 -15.71 5.30 -10.33
CA LEU A 270 -15.66 3.93 -9.82
C LEU A 270 -16.93 3.14 -10.19
N LEU A 271 -18.11 3.76 -10.08
CA LEU A 271 -19.38 3.18 -10.54
C LEU A 271 -19.36 2.80 -12.03
N ARG A 272 -18.73 3.62 -12.88
CA ARG A 272 -18.58 3.33 -14.31
C ARG A 272 -17.56 2.23 -14.58
N ARG A 273 -16.49 2.18 -13.78
CA ARG A 273 -15.37 1.26 -13.99
C ARG A 273 -15.65 -0.16 -13.49
N ILE A 274 -16.38 -0.30 -12.39
CA ILE A 274 -16.50 -1.55 -11.65
C ILE A 274 -17.94 -1.84 -11.27
N ARG A 275 -18.40 -3.06 -11.61
CA ARG A 275 -19.71 -3.55 -11.16
C ARG A 275 -19.69 -3.85 -9.67
N GLY A 276 -20.80 -3.57 -8.99
CA GLY A 276 -20.98 -3.90 -7.57
C GLY A 276 -20.60 -2.79 -6.58
N ILE A 277 -20.07 -1.66 -7.04
CA ILE A 277 -19.69 -0.53 -6.19
C ILE A 277 -20.89 0.04 -5.41
N SER A 278 -22.08 0.06 -6.01
CA SER A 278 -23.32 0.46 -5.32
C SER A 278 -23.69 -0.48 -4.18
N VAL A 279 -23.50 -1.80 -4.35
CA VAL A 279 -23.70 -2.81 -3.30
C VAL A 279 -22.71 -2.57 -2.16
N GLY A 280 -21.44 -2.34 -2.49
CA GLY A 280 -20.41 -1.99 -1.51
C GLY A 280 -20.71 -0.69 -0.74
N HIS A 281 -21.28 0.32 -1.39
CA HIS A 281 -21.71 1.56 -0.74
C HIS A 281 -22.90 1.33 0.21
N ILE A 282 -23.96 0.64 -0.24
CA ILE A 282 -25.17 0.44 0.57
C ILE A 282 -24.88 -0.47 1.78
N TYR A 283 -24.19 -1.58 1.56
CA TYR A 283 -24.01 -2.64 2.57
C TYR A 283 -22.65 -2.62 3.25
N GLY A 284 -21.77 -1.67 2.92
CA GLY A 284 -20.37 -1.64 3.38
C GLY A 284 -20.16 -1.65 4.90
N LYS A 285 -21.18 -1.22 5.65
CA LYS A 285 -21.22 -1.24 7.13
C LYS A 285 -22.18 -2.29 7.69
N ASP A 286 -22.95 -2.97 6.86
CA ASP A 286 -23.86 -4.02 7.29
C ASP A 286 -23.10 -5.33 7.52
N ASN A 287 -22.95 -5.69 8.80
CA ASN A 287 -22.29 -6.93 9.19
C ASN A 287 -23.06 -8.16 8.74
N LYS A 288 -24.39 -8.14 8.59
CA LYS A 288 -25.14 -9.31 8.11
C LYS A 288 -24.85 -9.54 6.63
N ALA A 289 -24.93 -8.48 5.82
CA ALA A 289 -24.72 -8.58 4.38
C ALA A 289 -23.28 -8.96 3.99
N LEU A 290 -22.27 -8.28 4.55
CA LEU A 290 -20.87 -8.43 4.09
C LEU A 290 -19.93 -9.12 5.08
N ARG A 291 -20.39 -9.44 6.30
CA ARG A 291 -19.52 -10.00 7.34
C ARG A 291 -20.24 -10.90 8.33
N ALA A 292 -21.19 -11.72 7.86
CA ALA A 292 -21.99 -12.57 8.72
C ALA A 292 -21.09 -13.51 9.53
N ARG A 293 -21.12 -13.36 10.87
CA ARG A 293 -20.36 -14.21 11.81
C ARG A 293 -21.22 -15.26 12.51
N LYS A 294 -22.54 -15.10 12.41
CA LYS A 294 -23.55 -15.99 12.95
C LYS A 294 -24.60 -16.19 11.86
N LEU A 295 -25.04 -17.43 11.68
CA LEU A 295 -26.13 -17.73 10.76
C LEU A 295 -27.37 -16.95 11.22
N PRO A 296 -28.03 -16.14 10.37
CA PRO A 296 -29.25 -15.45 10.78
C PRO A 296 -30.31 -16.48 11.16
N LYS A 297 -31.10 -16.18 12.20
CA LYS A 297 -32.03 -17.14 12.85
C LYS A 297 -33.05 -17.77 11.90
N ASN A 298 -33.31 -17.13 10.75
CA ASN A 298 -34.32 -17.55 9.79
C ASN A 298 -33.80 -18.60 8.79
N PHE A 299 -32.50 -18.91 8.80
CA PHE A 299 -31.88 -19.89 7.91
C PHE A 299 -31.39 -21.09 8.70
N LYS A 300 -31.56 -22.29 8.15
CA LYS A 300 -31.10 -23.56 8.78
C LYS A 300 -29.66 -23.87 8.43
N THR A 301 -29.19 -23.42 7.27
CA THR A 301 -27.81 -23.65 6.81
C THR A 301 -27.18 -22.41 6.17
N TRP A 302 -25.85 -22.36 6.11
CA TRP A 302 -25.13 -21.30 5.42
C TRP A 302 -25.33 -21.31 3.90
N ILE A 303 -25.65 -22.46 3.31
CA ILE A 303 -25.96 -22.57 1.87
C ILE A 303 -27.26 -21.85 1.58
N GLU A 304 -28.30 -22.12 2.38
CA GLU A 304 -29.60 -21.45 2.29
C GLU A 304 -29.47 -19.92 2.44
N TYR A 305 -28.63 -19.46 3.38
CA TYR A 305 -28.37 -18.03 3.56
C TYR A 305 -27.59 -17.40 2.39
N ARG A 306 -26.64 -18.12 1.80
CA ARG A 306 -25.86 -17.63 0.64
C ARG A 306 -26.74 -17.47 -0.60
N ASP A 307 -27.69 -18.38 -0.78
CA ASP A 307 -28.53 -18.48 -1.98
C ASP A 307 -29.81 -17.63 -1.91
N PHE A 308 -30.09 -16.99 -0.75
CA PHE A 308 -31.16 -16.02 -0.53
C PHE A 308 -30.78 -14.63 -1.06
#